data_AF-A0A314WF96-F1
#
_entry.id   AF-A0A314WF96-F1
#
_cell.length_a   1.000
_cell.length_b   1.000
_cell.length_c   1.000
_cell.angle_alpha   90.00
_cell.angle_beta   90.00
_cell.angle_gamma   90.00
#
_symmetry.space_group_name_H-M   'P 1'
#
loop_
_entity.id
_entity.type
_entity.pdbx_description
1 polymer ?
#
loop_
_entity_poly.entity_id
_entity_poly.type
_entity_poly.pdbx_seq_one_letter_code
_entity_poly.pdbx_strand_id
1 'polypeptide(L)'
;MKDLSPKKNELEPIEIASIDEIRNLQLERMKWSLNHAYNNVPFYQAHFDNLGVHPEDLRSLSDLSKFPFTIKSDLRANYPFK
;
A
#
# COMPACT_ATOMS: atom_id res chain seq x y z
N MET A 1 38.04 8.27 7.22
CA MET A 1 36.99 8.45 6.19
C MET A 1 36.21 9.71 6.51
N LYS A 2 35.77 10.46 5.50
CA LYS A 2 34.96 11.68 5.68
C LYS A 2 33.50 11.26 5.93
N ASP A 3 32.85 11.85 6.92
CA ASP A 3 31.41 11.67 7.14
C ASP A 3 30.63 12.42 6.04
N LEU A 4 29.75 11.71 5.36
CA LEU A 4 28.90 12.20 4.26
C LEU A 4 27.41 12.15 4.64
N SER A 5 27.09 11.97 5.92
CA SER A 5 25.71 11.93 6.39
C SER A 5 25.03 13.29 6.18
N PRO A 6 23.76 13.30 5.71
CA PRO A 6 22.99 14.54 5.55
C PRO A 6 22.77 15.22 6.90
N LYS A 7 22.65 16.55 6.89
CA LYS A 7 22.31 17.28 8.13
C LYS A 7 20.84 17.08 8.45
N LYS A 8 20.50 17.00 9.74
CA LYS A 8 19.13 16.73 10.19
C LYS A 8 18.08 17.72 9.65
N ASN A 9 18.46 18.98 9.43
CA ASN A 9 17.58 20.02 8.89
C ASN A 9 17.40 19.95 7.36
N GLU A 10 18.13 19.07 6.67
CA GLU A 10 18.00 18.81 5.24
C GLU A 10 17.06 17.61 4.96
N LEU A 11 16.67 16.86 6.01
CA LEU A 11 15.81 15.69 5.93
C LEU A 11 14.32 16.09 6.05
N GLU A 12 13.46 15.43 5.29
CA GLU A 12 12.02 15.52 5.49
C GLU A 12 11.63 14.94 6.86
N PRO A 13 10.56 15.45 7.51
CA PRO A 13 10.15 14.94 8.82
C PRO A 13 9.95 13.43 8.87
N ILE A 14 9.49 12.81 7.78
CA ILE A 14 9.24 11.36 7.72
C ILE A 14 10.53 10.52 7.70
N GLU A 15 11.66 11.07 7.23
CA GLU A 15 12.95 10.37 7.18
C GLU A 15 13.57 10.18 8.56
N ILE A 16 13.13 10.97 9.54
CA ILE A 16 13.58 10.95 10.93
C ILE A 16 12.44 10.73 11.93
N ALA A 17 11.26 10.36 11.43
CA ALA A 17 10.10 10.07 12.25
C ALA A 17 10.32 8.81 13.10
N SER A 18 9.59 8.72 14.20
CA SER A 18 9.52 7.49 14.98
C SER A 18 8.89 6.36 14.16
N ILE A 19 9.19 5.12 14.55
CA ILE A 19 8.59 3.95 13.92
C ILE A 19 7.05 3.97 14.02
N ASP A 20 6.50 4.50 15.11
CA ASP A 20 5.06 4.57 15.32
C ASP A 20 4.41 5.60 14.38
N GLU A 21 5.03 6.77 14.20
CA GLU A 21 4.57 7.77 13.20
C GLU A 21 4.60 7.19 11.78
N ILE A 22 5.68 6.49 11.41
CA ILE A 22 5.81 5.85 10.10
C ILE A 22 4.72 4.80 9.89
N ARG A 23 4.51 3.91 10.88
CA ARG A 23 3.51 2.83 10.78
C ARG A 23 2.09 3.37 10.72
N ASN A 24 1.79 4.43 11.47
CA ASN A 24 0.48 5.08 11.43
C ASN A 24 0.20 5.68 10.05
N LEU A 25 1.17 6.42 9.49
CA LEU A 25 1.04 6.98 8.15
C LEU A 25 0.92 5.90 7.08
N GLN A 26 1.68 4.81 7.20
CA GLN A 26 1.59 3.66 6.29
C GLN A 26 0.20 3.01 6.35
N LEU A 27 -0.35 2.80 7.54
CA LEU A 27 -1.67 2.19 7.70
C LEU A 27 -2.77 3.08 7.12
N GLU A 28 -2.73 4.38 7.39
CA GLU A 28 -3.67 5.36 6.84
C GLU A 28 -3.66 5.31 5.30
N ARG A 29 -2.47 5.42 4.70
CA ARG A 29 -2.32 5.42 3.24
C ARG A 29 -2.68 4.07 2.63
N MET A 30 -2.36 2.96 3.28
CA MET A 30 -2.72 1.63 2.78
C MET A 30 -4.25 1.44 2.76
N LYS A 31 -4.97 1.89 3.79
CA LYS A 31 -6.45 1.88 3.78
C LYS A 31 -7.00 2.66 2.60
N TRP A 32 -6.46 3.87 2.35
CA TRP A 32 -6.85 4.67 1.19
C TRP A 32 -6.55 3.94 -0.13
N SER A 33 -5.35 3.37 -0.28
CA SER A 33 -4.94 2.68 -1.52
C SER A 33 -5.79 1.46 -1.83
N LEU A 34 -6.12 0.63 -0.82
CA LEU A 34 -7.00 -0.53 -1.01
C LEU A 34 -8.42 -0.10 -1.37
N ASN A 35 -8.95 0.92 -0.70
CA ASN A 35 -10.25 1.50 -1.06
C ASN A 35 -10.27 2.04 -2.49
N HIS A 36 -9.21 2.74 -2.88
CA HIS A 36 -9.10 3.28 -4.23
C HIS A 36 -9.05 2.16 -5.27
N ALA A 37 -8.21 1.13 -5.06
CA ALA A 37 -8.09 -0.01 -5.96
C ALA A 37 -9.43 -0.76 -6.09
N TYR A 38 -10.06 -1.11 -4.97
CA TYR A 38 -11.31 -1.86 -4.94
C TYR A 38 -12.47 -1.09 -5.60
N ASN A 39 -12.62 0.20 -5.32
CA ASN A 39 -13.77 0.98 -5.81
C ASN A 39 -13.61 1.46 -7.27
N ASN A 40 -12.39 1.50 -7.82
CA ASN A 40 -12.14 2.16 -9.11
C ASN A 40 -11.57 1.22 -10.18
N VAL A 41 -11.20 -0.02 -9.84
CA VAL A 41 -10.59 -0.97 -10.78
C VAL A 41 -11.34 -2.30 -10.73
N PRO A 42 -12.10 -2.68 -11.78
CA PRO A 42 -12.89 -3.90 -11.80
C PRO A 42 -12.10 -5.18 -11.51
N PHE A 43 -10.83 -5.23 -11.94
CA PHE A 43 -9.92 -6.34 -11.63
C PHE A 43 -9.74 -6.52 -10.11
N TYR A 44 -9.45 -5.43 -9.37
CA TYR A 44 -9.23 -5.52 -7.92
C TYR A 44 -10.51 -5.82 -7.17
N GLN A 45 -11.64 -5.24 -7.58
CA GLN A 45 -12.94 -5.57 -7.01
C GLN A 45 -13.20 -7.08 -7.08
N ALA A 46 -13.12 -7.65 -8.28
CA ALA A 46 -13.37 -9.08 -8.49
C ALA A 46 -12.35 -9.97 -7.76
N HIS A 47 -11.07 -9.59 -7.74
CA HIS A 47 -10.03 -10.39 -7.09
C HIS A 47 -10.19 -10.41 -5.56
N PHE A 48 -10.60 -9.28 -4.98
CA PHE A 48 -10.87 -9.15 -3.55
C PHE A 48 -12.14 -9.95 -3.17
N ASP A 49 -13.23 -9.78 -3.93
CA ASP A 49 -14.49 -10.50 -3.72
C ASP A 49 -14.33 -12.02 -3.83
N ASN A 50 -13.53 -12.50 -4.78
CA ASN A 50 -13.27 -13.93 -4.95
C ASN A 50 -12.56 -14.58 -3.74
N LEU A 51 -11.82 -13.80 -2.96
CA LEU A 51 -11.19 -14.23 -1.71
C LEU A 51 -11.99 -13.83 -0.46
N GLY A 52 -13.12 -13.14 -0.63
CA GLY A 52 -13.97 -12.68 0.47
C GLY A 52 -13.30 -11.65 1.37
N VAL A 53 -12.38 -10.84 0.83
CA VAL A 53 -11.69 -9.78 1.57
C VAL A 53 -12.10 -8.41 1.05
N HIS A 54 -12.30 -7.45 1.94
CA HIS A 54 -12.69 -6.09 1.62
C HIS A 54 -11.72 -5.08 2.24
N PRO A 55 -11.61 -3.84 1.70
CA PRO A 55 -10.72 -2.81 2.25
C PRO A 55 -10.86 -2.58 3.77
N GLU A 56 -12.07 -2.76 4.31
CA GLU A 56 -12.41 -2.63 5.73
C GLU A 56 -11.77 -3.71 6.61
N ASP A 57 -11.25 -4.80 6.03
CA ASP A 57 -10.56 -5.86 6.75
C ASP A 57 -9.12 -5.49 7.13
N LEU A 58 -8.58 -4.40 6.56
CA LEU A 58 -7.27 -3.86 6.92
C LEU A 58 -7.38 -3.03 8.22
N ARG A 59 -7.20 -3.67 9.38
CA ARG A 59 -7.20 -3.01 10.70
C ARG A 59 -5.80 -2.68 11.20
N SER A 60 -4.79 -3.41 10.73
CA SER A 60 -3.37 -3.31 11.05
C SER A 60 -2.53 -3.59 9.80
N LEU A 61 -1.24 -3.22 9.80
CA LEU A 61 -0.36 -3.48 8.66
C LEU A 61 -0.19 -4.98 8.36
N SER A 62 -0.28 -5.85 9.37
CA SER A 62 -0.21 -7.31 9.19
C SER A 62 -1.40 -7.89 8.41
N ASP A 63 -2.55 -7.21 8.43
CA ASP A 63 -3.73 -7.64 7.70
C ASP A 63 -3.54 -7.58 6.18
N LEU A 64 -2.50 -6.88 5.68
CA LEU A 64 -2.18 -6.84 4.26
C LEU A 64 -1.94 -8.25 3.68
N SER A 65 -1.49 -9.19 4.50
CA SER A 65 -1.30 -10.60 4.11
C SER A 65 -2.59 -11.34 3.72
N LYS A 66 -3.77 -10.79 4.04
CA LYS A 66 -5.08 -11.32 3.64
C LYS A 66 -5.41 -11.02 2.19
N PHE A 67 -4.80 -9.98 1.61
CA PHE A 67 -5.11 -9.51 0.26
C PHE A 67 -4.33 -10.30 -0.80
N PRO A 68 -4.90 -10.50 -2.00
CA PRO A 68 -4.21 -11.22 -3.06
C PRO A 68 -2.98 -10.46 -3.58
N PHE A 69 -2.01 -11.22 -4.09
CA PHE A 69 -0.94 -10.65 -4.91
C PHE A 69 -1.44 -10.29 -6.31
N THR A 70 -0.89 -9.21 -6.86
CA THR A 70 -0.98 -8.91 -8.30
C THR A 70 0.28 -9.41 -8.99
N ILE A 71 0.12 -10.18 -10.07
CA ILE A 71 1.21 -10.76 -10.84
C ILE A 71 1.18 -10.29 -12.30
N LYS A 72 2.25 -10.59 -13.05
CA LYS A 72 2.40 -10.07 -14.42
C LYS A 72 1.29 -10.51 -15.37
N SER A 73 0.72 -11.71 -15.19
CA SER A 73 -0.41 -12.18 -16.01
C SER A 73 -1.65 -11.31 -15.85
N ASP A 74 -1.89 -10.75 -14.67
CA ASP A 74 -3.05 -9.91 -14.39
C ASP A 74 -3.00 -8.64 -15.25
N LEU A 75 -1.82 -8.01 -15.33
CA LEU A 75 -1.61 -6.84 -16.19
C LEU A 75 -1.77 -7.20 -17.67
N ARG A 76 -1.31 -8.38 -18.11
CA ARG A 76 -1.48 -8.82 -19.51
C ARG A 76 -2.94 -9.07 -19.85
N ALA A 77 -3.72 -9.61 -18.91
CA ALA A 77 -5.14 -9.88 -19.10
C ALA A 77 -6.00 -8.60 -19.17
N ASN A 78 -5.53 -7.50 -18.58
CA ASN A 78 -6.23 -6.21 -18.52
C ASN A 78 -5.65 -5.13 -19.46
N TYR A 79 -4.73 -5.49 -20.35
CA TYR A 79 -4.15 -4.55 -21.33
C TYR A 79 -5.21 -4.02 -22.32
N PRO A 80 -5.09 -2.76 -22.83
CA PRO A 80 -4.17 -1.72 -22.40
C PRO A 80 -4.68 -0.91 -21.21
N PHE A 81 -5.99 -0.62 -21.16
CA PHE A 81 -6.65 0.18 -20.11
C PHE A 81 -8.14 -0.20 -20.03
N LYS A 82 -8.38 -1.45 -19.60
CA LYS A 82 -9.71 -1.90 -19.17
C LYS A 82 -9.99 -1.46 -17.73
#